data_AF-A0A7J5YR92-F1
#
_entry.id   AF-A0A7J5YR92-F1
#
_cell.length_a   1.000
_cell.length_b   1.000
_cell.length_c   1.000
_cell.angle_alpha   90.00
_cell.angle_beta   90.00
_cell.angle_gamma   90.00
#
_symmetry.space_group_name_H-M   'P 1'
#
loop_
_entity.id
_entity.type
_entity.pdbx_description
1 polymer ?
#
loop_
_entity_poly.entity_id
_entity_poly.type
_entity_poly.pdbx_seq_one_letter_code
_entity_poly.pdbx_strand_id
1 'polypeptide(L)'
;MSVILDLPYVYSIIISSVVAMVYTLMGGLYSVAYTDVIQLILIFVSLWVCVPFLMTNPHSLDISLTAYNQTFQAPWVGTVELDQAGKWFDDFMLLALGGLAYQAFYQRILSASSYTQAQVTCFASSGFCLVLGIPSILVGAVAASTG
;
A
#
# COMPACT_ATOMS: atom_id res chain seq x y z
N MET A 1 -13.52 -5.40 7.60
CA MET A 1 -14.12 -6.25 8.64
C MET A 1 -15.64 -6.34 8.54
N SER A 2 -16.39 -5.26 8.26
CA SER A 2 -17.84 -5.36 8.06
C SER A 2 -18.25 -6.29 6.91
N VAL A 3 -17.43 -6.38 5.85
CA VAL A 3 -17.70 -7.21 4.66
C VAL A 3 -17.34 -8.70 4.87
N ILE A 4 -16.51 -9.03 5.87
CA ILE A 4 -15.97 -10.39 6.06
C ILE A 4 -16.46 -11.03 7.37
N LEU A 5 -16.68 -10.23 8.41
CA LEU A 5 -17.00 -10.69 9.78
C LEU A 5 -18.38 -10.23 10.27
N ASP A 6 -19.15 -9.52 9.44
CA ASP A 6 -20.53 -9.07 9.70
C ASP A 6 -20.74 -8.40 11.08
N LEU A 7 -19.69 -7.73 11.57
CA LEU A 7 -19.61 -7.15 12.90
C LEU A 7 -19.79 -5.63 12.81
N PRO A 8 -20.51 -4.98 13.75
CA PRO A 8 -20.69 -3.54 13.69
C PRO A 8 -19.33 -2.81 13.72
N TYR A 9 -19.18 -1.85 12.80
CA TYR A 9 -17.92 -1.13 12.52
C TYR A 9 -17.18 -0.66 13.78
N VAL A 10 -17.93 -0.13 14.75
CA VAL A 10 -17.40 0.39 16.03
C VAL A 10 -16.69 -0.70 16.84
N TYR A 11 -17.31 -1.86 17.00
CA TYR A 11 -16.71 -2.97 17.76
C TYR A 11 -15.47 -3.53 17.08
N SER A 12 -15.49 -3.58 15.74
CA SER A 12 -14.34 -4.08 14.99
C SER A 12 -13.11 -3.18 15.14
N ILE A 13 -13.28 -1.86 15.21
CA ILE A 13 -12.20 -0.91 15.46
C ILE A 13 -11.68 -1.04 16.89
N ILE A 14 -12.59 -1.11 17.88
CA ILE A 14 -12.20 -1.22 19.29
C ILE A 14 -11.39 -2.50 19.52
N ILE A 15 -11.85 -3.65 19.02
CA ILE A 15 -11.14 -4.92 19.20
C ILE A 15 -9.77 -4.87 18.51
N SER A 16 -9.70 -4.39 17.26
CA SER A 16 -8.44 -4.30 16.52
C SER A 16 -7.43 -3.37 17.20
N SER A 17 -7.88 -2.22 17.69
CA SER A 17 -7.01 -1.24 18.36
C SER A 17 -6.51 -1.73 19.71
N VAL A 18 -7.34 -2.41 20.50
CA VAL A 18 -6.93 -3.01 21.78
C VAL A 18 -5.87 -4.08 21.55
N VAL A 19 -6.08 -4.99 20.59
CA VAL A 19 -5.08 -6.01 20.23
C VAL A 19 -3.78 -5.34 19.80
N ALA A 20 -3.84 -4.31 18.93
CA ALA A 20 -2.70 -3.52 18.49
C ALA A 20 -1.91 -2.90 19.66
N MET A 21 -2.60 -2.28 20.61
CA MET A 21 -1.96 -1.68 21.77
C MET A 21 -1.31 -2.73 22.68
N VAL A 22 -1.99 -3.84 22.96
CA VAL A 22 -1.47 -4.88 23.87
C VAL A 22 -0.18 -5.49 23.36
N TYR A 23 -0.11 -5.92 22.09
CA TYR A 23 1.13 -6.51 21.58
C TYR A 23 2.24 -5.47 21.36
N THR A 24 1.89 -4.20 21.09
CA THR A 24 2.86 -3.10 20.99
C THR A 24 3.48 -2.78 22.35
N LEU A 25 2.66 -2.74 23.41
CA LEU A 25 3.11 -2.46 24.78
C LEU A 25 3.92 -3.60 25.38
N MET A 26 3.51 -4.86 25.17
CA MET A 26 4.21 -6.02 25.74
C MET A 26 5.57 -6.29 25.08
N GLY A 27 5.73 -5.92 23.80
CA GLY A 27 6.88 -6.30 23.01
C GLY A 27 7.93 -5.20 22.76
N GLY A 28 7.62 -3.94 23.10
CA GLY A 28 8.52 -2.81 22.86
C GLY A 28 8.89 -2.59 21.39
N LEU A 29 9.92 -1.76 21.12
CA LEU A 29 10.32 -1.39 19.75
C LEU A 29 10.75 -2.60 18.89
N TYR A 30 11.31 -3.64 19.53
CA TYR A 30 11.73 -4.86 18.86
C TYR A 30 10.55 -5.68 18.35
N SER A 31 9.50 -5.87 19.16
CA SER A 31 8.32 -6.59 18.68
C SER A 31 7.64 -5.85 17.54
N VAL A 32 7.59 -4.52 17.57
CA VAL A 32 7.02 -3.72 16.47
C VAL A 32 7.80 -3.96 15.18
N ALA A 33 9.14 -3.94 15.23
CA ALA A 33 9.98 -4.19 14.06
C ALA A 33 9.79 -5.62 13.50
N TYR A 34 9.72 -6.64 14.36
CA TYR A 34 9.48 -8.01 13.92
C TYR A 34 8.09 -8.19 13.30
N THR A 35 7.06 -7.60 13.91
CA THR A 35 5.69 -7.67 13.36
C THR A 35 5.56 -6.91 12.05
N ASP A 36 6.26 -5.78 11.88
CA ASP A 36 6.31 -4.99 10.64
C ASP A 36 6.89 -5.82 9.48
N VAL A 37 7.99 -6.55 9.73
CA VAL A 37 8.61 -7.45 8.74
C VAL A 37 7.66 -8.58 8.33
N ILE A 38 7.04 -9.26 9.30
CA ILE A 38 6.08 -10.35 9.01
C ILE A 38 4.89 -9.81 8.22
N GLN A 39 4.35 -8.65 8.62
CA GLN A 39 3.22 -8.00 7.96
C GLN A 39 3.56 -7.62 6.52
N LEU A 40 4.74 -7.05 6.26
CA LEU A 40 5.20 -6.73 4.90
C LEU A 40 5.34 -8.00 4.03
N ILE A 41 5.86 -9.10 4.57
CA ILE A 41 5.96 -10.37 3.84
C ILE A 41 4.57 -10.91 3.49
N LEU A 42 3.64 -10.91 4.46
CA LEU A 42 2.28 -11.38 4.25
C LEU A 42 1.54 -10.52 3.21
N ILE A 43 1.67 -9.19 3.29
CA ILE A 43 1.09 -8.26 2.31
C ILE A 43 1.70 -8.51 0.93
N PHE A 44 3.03 -8.64 0.84
CA PHE A 44 3.72 -8.91 -0.42
C PHE A 44 3.18 -10.20 -1.07
N VAL A 45 3.22 -11.33 -0.36
CA VAL A 45 2.80 -12.62 -0.91
C VAL A 45 1.31 -12.61 -1.26
N SER A 46 0.46 -12.09 -0.39
CA SER A 46 -0.99 -12.05 -0.63
C SER A 46 -1.36 -11.22 -1.85
N LEU A 47 -0.75 -10.05 -2.04
CA LEU A 47 -0.97 -9.20 -3.22
C LEU A 47 -0.56 -9.93 -4.51
N TRP A 48 0.63 -10.51 -4.54
CA TRP A 48 1.13 -11.21 -5.74
C TRP A 48 0.35 -12.48 -6.08
N VAL A 49 -0.20 -13.18 -5.08
CA VAL A 49 -1.10 -14.33 -5.30
C VAL A 49 -2.49 -13.88 -5.75
N CYS A 50 -2.96 -12.73 -5.28
CA CYS A 50 -4.27 -12.18 -5.65
C CYS A 50 -4.32 -11.73 -7.12
N VAL A 51 -3.25 -11.11 -7.64
CA VAL A 51 -3.18 -10.60 -9.02
C VAL A 51 -3.57 -11.65 -10.09
N PRO A 52 -2.96 -12.85 -10.18
CA PRO A 52 -3.32 -13.84 -11.19
C PRO A 52 -4.73 -14.40 -10.99
N PHE A 53 -5.22 -14.49 -9.75
CA PHE A 53 -6.59 -14.91 -9.49
C PHE A 53 -7.58 -13.87 -10.01
N LEU A 54 -7.32 -12.58 -9.77
CA LEU A 54 -8.14 -11.49 -10.27
C LEU A 54 -8.14 -11.42 -11.81
N MET A 55 -6.98 -11.63 -12.45
CA MET A 55 -6.88 -11.58 -13.92
C MET A 55 -7.46 -12.80 -14.63
N THR A 56 -7.54 -13.96 -13.97
CA THR A 56 -8.11 -15.19 -14.55
C THR A 56 -9.62 -15.32 -14.32
N ASN A 57 -10.25 -14.37 -13.61
CA ASN A 57 -11.68 -14.40 -13.37
C ASN A 57 -12.47 -14.06 -14.66
N PRO A 58 -13.51 -14.83 -15.01
CA PRO A 58 -14.31 -14.61 -16.22
C PRO A 58 -15.16 -13.33 -16.19
N HIS A 59 -15.19 -12.64 -15.04
CA HIS A 59 -15.90 -11.37 -14.86
C HIS A 59 -15.04 -10.12 -15.09
N SER A 60 -13.72 -10.26 -15.20
CA SER A 60 -12.82 -9.15 -15.52
C SER A 60 -12.53 -9.10 -17.02
N LEU A 61 -12.82 -7.96 -17.67
CA LEU A 61 -12.40 -7.71 -19.05
C LEU A 61 -10.91 -7.37 -19.12
N ASP A 62 -10.31 -7.46 -20.32
CA ASP A 62 -8.93 -7.09 -20.55
C ASP A 62 -8.63 -5.66 -20.08
N ILE A 63 -7.66 -5.55 -19.17
CA ILE A 63 -7.25 -4.30 -18.52
C ILE A 63 -6.87 -3.22 -19.57
N SER A 64 -6.28 -3.63 -20.69
CA SER A 64 -5.86 -2.76 -21.79
C SER A 64 -7.03 -2.08 -22.50
N LEU A 65 -8.20 -2.72 -22.55
CA LEU A 65 -9.40 -2.20 -23.19
C LEU A 65 -10.08 -1.18 -22.26
N THR A 66 -10.17 -1.50 -20.96
CA THR A 66 -10.70 -0.62 -19.91
C THR A 66 -9.76 0.53 -19.52
N ALA A 67 -8.51 0.52 -19.97
CA ALA A 67 -7.55 1.60 -19.72
C ALA A 67 -7.98 2.91 -20.38
N TYR A 68 -8.51 2.82 -21.59
CA TYR A 68 -8.91 3.99 -22.39
C TYR A 68 -10.41 4.01 -22.73
N ASN A 69 -11.11 2.88 -22.62
CA ASN A 69 -12.51 2.78 -23.00
C ASN A 69 -13.45 2.60 -21.80
N GLN A 70 -14.58 3.32 -21.83
CA GLN A 70 -15.64 3.26 -20.84
C GLN A 70 -16.53 2.04 -21.07
N THR A 71 -16.27 0.95 -20.34
CA THR A 71 -17.13 -0.24 -20.36
C THR A 71 -18.03 -0.29 -19.13
N PHE A 72 -17.44 -0.42 -17.94
CA PHE A 72 -18.19 -0.49 -16.67
C PHE A 72 -17.97 0.70 -15.74
N GLN A 73 -16.73 1.21 -15.63
CA GLN A 73 -16.32 2.34 -14.78
C GLN A 73 -15.46 3.35 -15.58
N ALA A 74 -15.21 4.54 -15.02
CA ALA A 74 -14.29 5.57 -15.55
C ALA A 74 -12.92 4.96 -15.95
N PRO A 75 -12.24 5.45 -17.00
CA PRO A 75 -11.01 4.83 -17.46
C PRO A 75 -9.99 5.02 -16.35
N TRP A 76 -9.33 3.94 -15.95
CA TRP A 76 -8.40 4.02 -14.82
C TRP A 76 -7.13 4.82 -15.18
N VAL A 77 -6.84 4.99 -16.47
CA VAL A 77 -5.87 5.98 -16.97
C VAL A 77 -6.58 7.32 -17.16
N GLY A 78 -6.42 8.21 -16.17
CA GLY A 78 -7.00 9.55 -16.20
C GLY A 78 -6.21 10.54 -17.06
N THR A 79 -6.86 11.66 -17.41
CA THR A 79 -6.21 12.83 -18.01
C THR A 79 -6.04 13.94 -16.97
N VAL A 80 -4.86 14.56 -16.93
CA VAL A 80 -4.61 15.69 -16.04
C VAL A 80 -5.07 16.98 -16.72
N GLU A 81 -6.17 17.56 -16.25
CA GLU A 81 -6.60 18.90 -16.67
C GLU A 81 -5.70 19.98 -16.03
N LEU A 82 -5.43 21.05 -16.78
CA LEU A 82 -4.55 22.16 -16.35
C LEU A 82 -5.03 22.82 -15.04
N ASP A 83 -6.34 22.89 -14.81
CA ASP A 83 -6.94 23.44 -13.59
C ASP A 83 -6.60 22.59 -12.34
N GLN A 84 -6.43 21.27 -12.53
CA GLN A 84 -6.14 20.32 -11.46
C GLN A 84 -4.65 19.98 -11.33
N ALA A 85 -3.81 20.48 -12.24
CA ALA A 85 -2.38 20.19 -12.25
C ALA A 85 -1.70 20.53 -10.90
N GLY A 86 -2.15 21.59 -10.23
CA GLY A 86 -1.65 21.95 -8.89
C GLY A 86 -1.96 20.89 -7.82
N LYS A 87 -3.16 20.28 -7.84
CA LYS A 87 -3.54 19.21 -6.90
C LYS A 87 -2.76 17.93 -7.18
N TRP A 88 -2.62 17.56 -8.46
CA TRP A 88 -1.80 16.42 -8.86
C TRP A 88 -0.33 16.58 -8.46
N PHE A 89 0.20 17.80 -8.57
CA PHE A 89 1.55 18.11 -8.12
C PHE A 89 1.69 18.04 -6.59
N ASP A 90 0.71 18.56 -5.85
CA ASP A 90 0.68 18.47 -4.38
C ASP A 90 0.62 17.01 -3.91
N ASP A 91 -0.27 16.18 -4.48
CA ASP A 91 -0.37 14.75 -4.19
C ASP A 91 0.94 14.01 -4.54
N PHE A 92 1.57 14.36 -5.65
CA PHE A 92 2.88 13.81 -6.02
C PHE A 92 3.96 14.18 -4.99
N MET A 93 4.03 15.45 -4.57
CA MET A 93 4.98 15.88 -3.54
C MET A 93 4.71 15.21 -2.19
N LEU A 94 3.43 15.05 -1.82
CA LEU A 94 3.02 14.38 -0.60
C LEU A 94 3.46 12.90 -0.62
N LEU A 95 3.28 12.21 -1.74
CA LEU A 95 3.72 10.82 -1.90
C LEU A 95 5.24 10.68 -1.92
N ALA A 96 5.95 11.58 -2.61
CA ALA A 96 7.40 11.53 -2.79
C ALA A 96 8.19 11.97 -1.56
N LEU A 97 7.73 13.01 -0.86
CA LEU A 97 8.46 13.66 0.25
C LEU A 97 7.80 13.46 1.61
N GLY A 98 6.52 13.09 1.67
CA GLY A 98 5.80 12.95 2.94
C GLY A 98 6.44 11.93 3.90
N GLY A 99 7.02 10.87 3.36
CA GLY A 99 7.75 9.86 4.14
C GLY A 99 9.03 10.38 4.79
N LEU A 100 9.64 11.44 4.27
CA LEU A 100 10.90 11.99 4.79
C LEU A 100 10.72 12.65 6.15
N ALA A 101 9.54 13.21 6.44
CA ALA A 101 9.25 13.88 7.70
C ALA A 101 8.91 12.91 8.85
N TYR A 102 8.84 11.60 8.59
CA TYR A 102 8.39 10.64 9.60
C TYR A 102 9.45 10.39 10.68
N GLN A 103 9.09 10.61 11.94
CA GLN A 103 10.05 10.49 13.06
C GLN A 103 10.71 9.11 13.15
N ALA A 104 9.97 8.02 12.91
CA ALA A 104 10.53 6.67 12.98
C ALA A 104 11.57 6.40 11.87
N PHE A 105 11.47 7.09 10.73
CA PHE A 105 12.45 6.97 9.64
C PHE A 105 13.80 7.53 10.06
N TYR A 106 13.82 8.73 10.65
CA TYR A 106 15.04 9.32 11.21
C TYR A 106 15.62 8.47 12.34
N GLN A 107 14.79 7.93 13.23
CA GLN A 107 15.25 7.02 14.28
C GLN A 107 15.95 5.79 13.70
N ARG A 108 15.39 5.18 12.64
CA ARG A 108 16.00 4.02 11.97
C ARG A 108 17.32 4.38 11.28
N ILE A 109 17.40 5.50 10.54
CA ILE A 109 18.63 5.95 9.89
C ILE A 109 19.74 6.25 10.91
N LEU A 110 19.41 6.99 11.97
CA LEU A 110 20.38 7.39 12.99
C LEU A 110 20.83 6.23 13.88
N SER A 111 20.02 5.18 14.00
CA SER A 111 20.38 3.95 14.72
C SER A 111 21.30 3.00 13.93
N ALA A 112 21.51 3.26 12.63
CA ALA A 112 22.36 2.42 11.80
C ALA A 112 23.83 2.53 12.22
N SER A 113 24.54 1.39 12.26
CA SER A 113 25.93 1.34 12.72
C SER A 113 26.94 1.99 11.75
N SER A 114 26.52 2.35 10.53
CA SER A 114 27.37 3.00 9.52
C SER A 114 26.53 3.76 8.50
N TYR A 115 27.08 4.86 7.99
CA TYR A 115 26.50 5.65 6.90
C TYR A 115 26.20 4.83 5.64
N THR A 116 27.11 3.92 5.28
CA THR A 116 26.94 3.05 4.10
C THR A 116 25.75 2.11 4.27
N GLN A 117 25.56 1.56 5.48
CA GLN A 117 24.43 0.68 5.76
C GLN A 117 23.10 1.44 5.65
N ALA A 118 23.02 2.65 6.21
CA ALA A 118 21.83 3.49 6.09
C ALA A 118 21.48 3.79 4.63
N GLN A 119 22.47 4.16 3.80
CA GLN A 119 22.26 4.42 2.37
C GLN A 119 21.75 3.19 1.62
N VAL A 120 22.40 2.04 1.81
CA VAL A 120 21.98 0.79 1.15
C VAL A 120 20.55 0.41 1.54
N THR A 121 20.18 0.54 2.82
CA THR A 121 18.81 0.26 3.26
C THR A 121 17.78 1.21 2.64
N CYS A 122 18.10 2.50 2.47
CA CYS A 122 17.22 3.46 1.80
C CYS A 122 17.02 3.11 0.32
N PHE A 123 18.10 2.80 -0.41
CA PHE A 123 17.99 2.41 -1.82
C PHE A 123 17.25 1.08 -2.00
N ALA A 124 17.53 0.09 -1.14
CA ALA A 124 16.80 -1.18 -1.14
C ALA A 124 15.31 -0.97 -0.84
N SER A 125 14.97 -0.12 0.13
CA SER A 125 13.59 0.23 0.46
C SER A 125 12.87 0.91 -0.70
N SER A 126 13.55 1.83 -1.41
CA SER A 126 12.97 2.49 -2.59
C SER A 126 12.61 1.48 -3.69
N GLY A 127 13.53 0.57 -4.01
CA GLY A 127 13.27 -0.51 -4.95
C GLY A 127 12.11 -1.41 -4.51
N PHE A 128 12.06 -1.77 -3.24
CA PHE A 128 10.99 -2.60 -2.68
C PHE A 128 9.62 -1.91 -2.74
N CYS A 129 9.55 -0.60 -2.44
CA CYS A 129 8.32 0.19 -2.56
C CYS A 129 7.76 0.20 -3.99
N LEU A 130 8.63 0.34 -5.00
CA LEU A 130 8.21 0.29 -6.41
C LEU A 130 7.63 -1.09 -6.76
N VAL A 131 8.30 -2.17 -6.33
CA VAL A 131 7.83 -3.55 -6.59
C VAL A 131 6.48 -3.82 -5.91
N LEU A 132 6.26 -3.32 -4.70
CA LEU A 132 4.99 -3.44 -3.98
C LEU A 132 3.86 -2.57 -4.58
N GLY A 133 4.20 -1.46 -5.23
CA GLY A 133 3.22 -0.59 -5.90
C GLY A 133 2.56 -1.27 -7.11
N ILE A 134 3.32 -2.07 -7.86
CA ILE A 134 2.84 -2.75 -9.08
C ILE A 134 1.56 -3.58 -8.85
N PRO A 135 1.54 -4.56 -7.92
CA PRO A 135 0.35 -5.37 -7.73
C PRO A 135 -0.84 -4.53 -7.25
N SER A 136 -0.63 -3.50 -6.43
CA SER A 136 -1.71 -2.61 -5.98
C SER A 136 -2.37 -1.86 -7.14
N ILE A 137 -1.58 -1.38 -8.11
CA ILE A 137 -2.08 -0.75 -9.34
C ILE A 137 -2.86 -1.76 -10.19
N LEU A 138 -2.34 -2.99 -10.34
CA LEU A 138 -3.02 -4.04 -11.11
C LEU A 138 -4.37 -4.43 -10.50
N VAL A 139 -4.43 -4.59 -9.17
CA VAL A 139 -5.69 -4.86 -8.46
C VAL A 139 -6.69 -3.72 -8.67
N GLY A 140 -6.25 -2.46 -8.57
CA GLY A 140 -7.09 -1.30 -8.84
C GLY A 140 -7.60 -1.26 -10.28
N ALA A 141 -6.75 -1.60 -11.26
CA ALA A 141 -7.13 -1.66 -12.66
C ALA A 141 -8.18 -2.75 -12.91
N VAL A 142 -8.01 -3.97 -12.36
CA VAL A 142 -9.00 -5.05 -12.49
C VAL A 142 -10.33 -4.69 -11.82
N ALA A 143 -10.30 -3.99 -10.68
CA ALA A 143 -11.51 -3.52 -10.02
C ALA A 143 -12.30 -2.53 -10.89
N ALA A 144 -11.62 -1.65 -11.65
CA ALA A 144 -12.26 -0.77 -12.62
C ALA A 144 -12.80 -1.51 -13.86
N SER A 145 -12.25 -2.70 -14.17
CA SER A 145 -12.67 -3.56 -15.28
C SER A 145 -13.84 -4.51 -14.95
N THR A 146 -14.33 -4.52 -13.71
CA THR A 146 -15.39 -5.42 -13.24
C THR A 146 -16.73 -4.67 -13.11
N GLY A 147 -17.83 -5.29 -13.55
CA GLY A 147 -19.19 -4.75 -13.50
C GLY A 147 -20.13 -5.56 -12.60
#